data_AF-A0A5T1UP35-F1
#
_entry.id   AF-A0A5T1UP35-F1
#
_cell.length_a   1.000
_cell.length_b   1.000
_cell.length_c   1.000
_cell.angle_alpha   90.00
_cell.angle_beta   90.00
_cell.angle_gamma   90.00
#
_symmetry.space_group_name_H-M   'P 1'
#
loop_
_entity.id
_entity.type
_entity.pdbx_description
1 polymer ?
#
loop_
_entity_poly.entity_id
_entity_poly.type
_entity_poly.pdbx_seq_one_letter_code
_entity_poly.pdbx_strand_id
1 'polypeptide(L)'
;ATIGATQSSKIGLTRFETGGRISSSGEVQFTLKNYNGIDDFKFQKVVISTSVGTGLGALAEEINKSADQTGVRATFTVETRGMAAVRAGTTSDTFAINGVTIGQVAYEDGDANGALVSAINSVKDTTGVEASID
;
A
#
# COMPACT_ATOMS: atom_id res chain seq x y z
N ALA A 1 0.88 14.40 45.68
CA ALA A 1 0.42 14.04 44.32
C ALA A 1 0.32 15.32 43.51
N THR A 2 0.84 15.36 42.28
CA THR A 2 0.77 16.53 41.40
C THR A 2 -0.19 16.22 40.26
N ILE A 3 -1.15 17.12 39.99
CA ILE A 3 -2.12 16.97 38.89
C ILE A 3 -1.48 17.52 37.62
N GLY A 4 -1.47 16.73 36.54
CA GLY A 4 -0.96 17.14 35.23
C GLY A 4 -1.88 18.13 34.51
N ALA A 5 -1.38 18.78 33.45
CA ALA A 5 -2.17 19.73 32.67
C ALA A 5 -3.25 19.02 31.82
N THR A 6 -4.47 19.53 31.86
CA THR A 6 -5.63 19.00 31.10
C THR A 6 -6.15 19.97 30.02
N GLN A 7 -5.34 20.98 29.67
CA GLN A 7 -5.67 21.92 28.60
C GLN A 7 -5.77 21.15 27.26
N SER A 8 -6.71 21.53 26.40
CA SER A 8 -6.93 20.89 25.09
C SER A 8 -5.68 20.84 24.22
N SER A 9 -4.78 21.84 24.34
CA SER A 9 -3.50 21.90 23.63
C SER A 9 -2.41 20.97 24.17
N LYS A 10 -2.66 20.28 25.30
CA LYS A 10 -1.71 19.39 25.99
C LYS A 10 -2.19 17.94 26.08
N ILE A 11 -3.39 17.66 25.56
CA ILE A 11 -3.99 16.32 25.53
C ILE A 11 -4.21 15.88 24.07
N GLY A 12 -4.28 14.57 23.84
CA GLY A 12 -4.53 14.03 22.49
C GLY A 12 -3.35 14.11 21.52
N LEU A 13 -2.11 14.13 22.03
CA LEU A 13 -0.93 14.10 21.17
C LEU A 13 -0.78 12.73 20.52
N THR A 14 -0.70 12.71 19.20
CA THR A 14 -0.39 11.52 18.39
C THR A 14 0.83 11.80 17.52
N ARG A 15 1.60 10.75 17.21
CA ARG A 15 2.74 10.81 16.30
C ARG A 15 2.40 10.07 15.02
N PHE A 16 2.69 10.68 13.88
CA PHE A 16 2.48 10.10 12.56
C PHE A 16 3.82 10.03 11.82
N GLU A 17 4.05 8.92 11.14
CA GLU A 17 5.26 8.66 10.36
C GLU A 17 4.86 8.01 9.04
N THR A 18 5.45 8.47 7.94
CA THR A 18 5.24 7.91 6.60
C THR A 18 6.59 7.78 5.91
N GLY A 19 6.91 6.58 5.46
CA GLY A 19 8.14 6.31 4.71
C GLY A 19 8.08 6.75 3.24
N GLY A 20 9.19 6.62 2.53
CA GLY A 20 9.23 6.79 1.07
C GLY A 20 8.47 5.69 0.34
N ARG A 21 8.22 5.90 -0.96
CA ARG A 21 7.55 4.91 -1.82
C ARG A 21 8.39 3.64 -1.93
N ILE A 22 7.78 2.51 -1.62
CA ILE A 22 8.42 1.19 -1.72
C ILE A 22 8.36 0.72 -3.17
N SER A 23 9.52 0.52 -3.79
CA SER A 23 9.66 0.09 -5.19
C SER A 23 10.31 -1.28 -5.36
N SER A 24 10.75 -1.90 -4.27
CA SER A 24 11.45 -3.18 -4.29
C SER A 24 10.70 -4.23 -3.49
N SER A 25 10.61 -5.42 -4.04
CA SER A 25 10.11 -6.62 -3.36
C SER A 25 11.20 -7.25 -2.49
N GLY A 26 10.79 -8.04 -1.51
CA GLY A 26 11.72 -8.79 -0.67
C GLY A 26 11.13 -9.17 0.68
N GLU A 27 11.88 -9.97 1.45
CA GLU A 27 11.55 -10.23 2.84
C GLU A 27 12.00 -9.06 3.72
N VAL A 28 11.10 -8.57 4.57
CA VAL A 28 11.38 -7.50 5.53
C VAL A 28 11.09 -7.98 6.94
N GLN A 29 11.84 -7.43 7.90
CA GLN A 29 11.58 -7.63 9.32
C GLN A 29 11.66 -6.29 10.04
N PHE A 30 10.50 -5.79 10.46
CA PHE A 30 10.42 -4.56 11.21
C PHE A 30 10.86 -4.79 12.67
N THR A 31 11.57 -3.82 13.24
CA THR A 31 11.92 -3.81 14.66
C THR A 31 11.63 -2.43 15.23
N LEU A 32 10.69 -2.36 16.16
CA LEU A 32 10.41 -1.15 16.92
C LEU A 32 11.42 -1.07 18.06
N LYS A 33 12.31 -0.08 17.98
CA LYS A 33 13.34 0.12 18.99
C LYS A 33 12.75 0.70 20.27
N ASN A 34 13.23 0.20 21.41
CA ASN A 34 12.91 0.74 22.73
C ASN A 34 11.39 0.92 22.98
N TYR A 35 10.58 -0.10 22.70
CA TYR A 35 9.12 0.03 22.69
C TYR A 35 8.51 0.24 24.08
N ASN A 36 9.20 -0.22 25.14
CA ASN A 36 8.75 -0.14 26.53
C ASN A 36 9.71 0.65 27.46
N GLY A 37 10.73 1.31 26.89
CA GLY A 37 11.78 2.00 27.66
C GLY A 37 13.03 1.16 27.97
N ILE A 38 13.04 -0.14 27.62
CA ILE A 38 14.15 -1.07 27.88
C ILE A 38 14.46 -1.94 26.65
N ASP A 39 13.43 -2.58 26.10
CA ASP A 39 13.56 -3.64 25.10
C ASP A 39 13.18 -3.18 23.68
N ASP A 40 13.67 -3.90 22.68
CA ASP A 40 13.19 -3.81 21.30
C ASP A 40 12.05 -4.79 21.03
N PHE A 41 11.10 -4.41 20.18
CA PHE A 41 10.05 -5.30 19.69
C PHE A 41 10.34 -5.72 18.25
N LYS A 42 10.53 -7.02 18.03
CA LYS A 42 10.87 -7.60 16.73
C LYS A 42 9.67 -8.32 16.14
N PHE A 43 9.15 -7.82 15.01
CA PHE A 43 8.00 -8.40 14.33
C PHE A 43 8.38 -9.67 13.55
N GLN A 44 7.39 -10.47 13.18
CA GLN A 44 7.61 -11.58 12.26
C GLN A 44 8.08 -11.06 10.90
N LYS A 45 8.78 -11.93 10.16
CA LYS A 45 9.19 -11.65 8.79
C LYS A 45 7.96 -11.59 7.89
N VAL A 46 7.93 -10.62 7.00
CA VAL A 46 6.85 -10.43 6.02
C VAL A 46 7.47 -10.32 4.63
N VAL A 47 6.86 -10.98 3.66
CA VAL A 47 7.27 -10.88 2.25
C VAL A 47 6.52 -9.71 1.61
N ILE A 48 7.26 -8.83 0.95
CA ILE A 48 6.72 -7.77 0.11
C ILE A 48 6.76 -8.26 -1.35
N SER A 49 5.61 -8.61 -1.90
CA SER A 49 5.41 -8.93 -3.31
C SER A 49 3.97 -8.61 -3.73
N THR A 50 3.57 -9.08 -4.91
CA THR A 50 2.24 -8.90 -5.49
C THR A 50 1.32 -10.11 -5.31
N SER A 51 1.75 -11.12 -4.53
CA SER A 51 0.99 -12.34 -4.29
C SER A 51 0.00 -12.18 -3.13
N VAL A 52 -1.03 -13.02 -3.10
CA VAL A 52 -1.99 -13.07 -1.98
C VAL A 52 -1.25 -13.35 -0.66
N GLY A 53 -1.61 -12.62 0.40
CA GLY A 53 -0.99 -12.77 1.73
C GLY A 53 0.40 -12.12 1.87
N THR A 54 0.82 -11.31 0.88
CA THR A 54 2.08 -10.56 0.90
C THR A 54 1.85 -9.06 0.75
N GLY A 55 2.91 -8.26 0.76
CA GLY A 55 2.84 -6.82 0.50
C GLY A 55 2.59 -5.97 1.74
N LEU A 56 2.24 -4.70 1.53
CA LEU A 56 2.09 -3.73 2.62
C LEU A 56 0.88 -4.00 3.52
N GLY A 57 -0.16 -4.63 2.98
CA GLY A 57 -1.30 -5.10 3.77
C GLY A 57 -0.87 -6.12 4.82
N ALA A 58 -0.12 -7.15 4.41
CA ALA A 58 0.39 -8.16 5.32
C ALA A 58 1.32 -7.57 6.40
N LEU A 59 2.15 -6.58 6.04
CA LEU A 59 3.00 -5.89 7.00
C LEU A 59 2.18 -5.05 8.00
N ALA A 60 1.17 -4.33 7.52
CA ALA A 60 0.31 -3.54 8.38
C ALA A 60 -0.51 -4.43 9.33
N GLU A 61 -1.03 -5.56 8.85
CA GLU A 61 -1.68 -6.57 9.68
C GLU A 61 -0.75 -7.08 10.78
N GLU A 62 0.50 -7.43 10.44
CA GLU A 62 1.47 -7.91 11.42
C GLU A 62 1.80 -6.86 12.49
N ILE A 63 1.94 -5.60 12.10
CA ILE A 63 2.13 -4.51 13.07
C ILE A 63 0.91 -4.39 13.99
N ASN A 64 -0.29 -4.39 13.39
CA ASN A 64 -1.53 -4.17 14.12
C ASN A 64 -1.91 -5.32 15.07
N LYS A 65 -1.42 -6.55 14.84
CA LYS A 65 -1.63 -7.69 15.77
C LYS A 65 -1.11 -7.41 17.18
N SER A 66 -0.08 -6.58 17.31
CA SER A 66 0.55 -6.22 18.59
C SER A 66 0.38 -4.74 18.94
N ALA A 67 -0.67 -4.09 18.41
CA ALA A 67 -0.91 -2.66 18.62
C ALA A 67 -1.25 -2.30 20.07
N ASP A 68 -1.86 -3.23 20.81
CA ASP A 68 -2.15 -3.11 22.25
C ASP A 68 -0.87 -3.11 23.10
N GLN A 69 0.15 -3.85 22.68
CA GLN A 69 1.43 -3.97 23.38
C GLN A 69 2.42 -2.86 22.98
N THR A 70 2.48 -2.53 21.69
CA THR A 70 3.47 -1.60 21.14
C THR A 70 2.99 -0.15 21.11
N GLY A 71 1.68 0.07 21.16
CA GLY A 71 1.08 1.39 20.95
C GLY A 71 1.19 1.91 19.52
N VAL A 72 1.70 1.10 18.58
CA VAL A 72 1.88 1.46 17.17
C VAL A 72 0.80 0.82 16.32
N ARG A 73 0.18 1.61 15.45
CA ARG A 73 -0.77 1.16 14.43
C ARG A 73 -0.25 1.52 13.05
N ALA A 74 -0.50 0.65 12.08
CA ALA A 74 -0.10 0.83 10.70
C ALA A 74 -1.31 0.83 9.75
N THR A 75 -1.19 1.61 8.69
CA THR A 75 -2.07 1.58 7.51
C THR A 75 -1.19 1.66 6.27
N PHE A 76 -1.77 1.42 5.10
CA PHE A 76 -1.06 1.43 3.84
C PHE A 76 -1.89 2.09 2.74
N THR A 77 -1.19 2.61 1.73
CA THR A 77 -1.78 3.06 0.47
C THR A 77 -0.92 2.51 -0.64
N VAL A 78 -1.53 1.72 -1.54
CA VAL A 78 -0.87 1.12 -2.69
C VAL A 78 -1.57 1.66 -3.93
N GLU A 79 -1.03 2.73 -4.48
CA GLU A 79 -1.59 3.42 -5.64
C GLU A 79 -0.47 3.80 -6.60
N THR A 80 -0.72 3.66 -7.90
CA THR A 80 0.14 4.20 -8.96
C THR A 80 -0.70 5.11 -9.83
N ARG A 81 -0.34 6.40 -9.85
CA ARG A 81 -1.03 7.42 -10.64
C ARG A 81 -0.15 7.91 -11.79
N GLY A 82 -0.74 8.05 -12.97
CA GLY A 82 -0.08 8.67 -14.11
C GLY A 82 0.19 10.16 -13.88
N MET A 83 1.28 10.68 -14.45
CA MET A 83 1.62 12.11 -14.34
C MET A 83 0.87 13.00 -15.32
N ALA A 84 0.21 12.40 -16.32
CA ALA A 84 -0.53 13.09 -17.38
C ALA A 84 -1.79 12.31 -17.71
N ALA A 85 -2.73 12.99 -18.37
CA ALA A 85 -3.92 12.35 -18.92
C ALA A 85 -3.54 11.23 -19.90
N VAL A 86 -4.39 10.20 -19.97
CA VAL A 86 -4.25 9.12 -20.94
C VAL A 86 -4.31 9.71 -22.34
N ARG A 87 -3.36 9.33 -23.19
CA ARG A 87 -3.36 9.68 -24.61
C ARG A 87 -3.64 8.44 -25.44
N ALA A 88 -4.26 8.62 -26.59
CA ALA A 88 -4.58 7.54 -27.51
C ALA A 88 -3.33 6.70 -27.81
N GLY A 89 -3.51 5.38 -27.82
CA GLY A 89 -2.42 4.44 -27.99
C GLY A 89 -2.86 3.00 -27.90
N THR A 90 -1.88 2.11 -27.89
CA THR A 90 -2.10 0.67 -27.83
C THR A 90 -1.07 0.03 -26.92
N THR A 91 -1.49 -0.87 -26.04
CA THR A 91 -0.57 -1.67 -25.21
C THR A 91 0.17 -2.72 -26.05
N SER A 92 1.25 -3.31 -25.52
CA SER A 92 1.90 -4.44 -26.19
C SER A 92 1.02 -5.70 -26.14
N ASP A 93 1.29 -6.64 -27.05
CA ASP A 93 0.73 -7.99 -27.05
C ASP A 93 1.00 -8.78 -25.76
N THR A 94 2.08 -8.43 -25.08
CA THR A 94 2.58 -9.02 -23.83
C THR A 94 2.23 -8.20 -22.59
N PHE A 95 1.35 -7.21 -22.71
CA PHE A 95 0.92 -6.39 -21.59
C PHE A 95 0.29 -7.25 -20.49
N ALA A 96 0.86 -7.18 -19.29
CA ALA A 96 0.48 -7.97 -18.14
C ALA A 96 0.59 -7.16 -16.84
N ILE A 97 -0.29 -7.47 -15.89
CA ILE A 97 -0.27 -6.90 -14.53
C ILE A 97 -0.21 -8.05 -13.54
N ASN A 98 0.71 -7.99 -12.58
CA ASN A 98 0.92 -9.01 -11.55
C ASN A 98 1.03 -10.45 -12.12
N GLY A 99 1.63 -10.59 -13.30
CA GLY A 99 1.82 -11.88 -13.97
C GLY A 99 0.62 -12.39 -14.77
N VAL A 100 -0.50 -11.66 -14.79
CA VAL A 100 -1.68 -11.98 -15.60
C VAL A 100 -1.62 -11.20 -16.91
N THR A 101 -1.57 -11.90 -18.03
CA THR A 101 -1.59 -11.29 -19.36
C THR A 101 -2.97 -10.71 -19.66
N ILE A 102 -3.01 -9.43 -20.01
CA ILE A 102 -4.20 -8.71 -20.48
C ILE A 102 -4.16 -8.65 -22.02
N GLY A 103 -2.97 -8.45 -22.58
CA GLY A 103 -2.73 -8.39 -24.01
C GLY A 103 -2.90 -7.01 -24.61
N GLN A 104 -2.95 -6.97 -25.95
CA GLN A 104 -3.04 -5.73 -26.70
C GLN A 104 -4.43 -5.09 -26.55
N VAL A 105 -4.45 -3.81 -26.17
CA VAL A 105 -5.65 -2.99 -25.98
C VAL A 105 -5.40 -1.65 -26.64
N ALA A 106 -6.25 -1.28 -27.60
CA ALA A 106 -6.26 0.06 -28.20
C ALA A 106 -7.23 0.97 -27.42
N TYR A 107 -6.76 2.15 -27.05
CA TYR A 107 -7.49 3.12 -26.25
C TYR A 107 -7.36 4.54 -26.82
N GLU A 108 -8.36 5.38 -26.54
CA GLU A 108 -8.43 6.75 -27.05
C GLU A 108 -7.89 7.77 -26.03
N ASP A 109 -7.82 9.04 -26.42
CA ASP A 109 -7.49 10.12 -25.48
C ASP A 109 -8.47 10.09 -24.30
N GLY A 110 -7.93 10.15 -23.08
CA GLY A 110 -8.71 10.03 -21.85
C GLY A 110 -9.34 8.65 -21.62
N ASP A 111 -8.95 7.62 -22.38
CA ASP A 111 -9.66 6.33 -22.43
C ASP A 111 -11.16 6.53 -22.73
N ALA A 112 -11.50 7.41 -23.68
CA ALA A 112 -12.89 7.79 -23.98
C ALA A 112 -13.77 6.59 -24.41
N ASN A 113 -13.16 5.56 -24.98
CA ASN A 113 -13.80 4.30 -25.33
C ASN A 113 -13.88 3.31 -24.15
N GLY A 114 -13.30 3.64 -23.00
CA GLY A 114 -13.26 2.84 -21.76
C GLY A 114 -12.49 1.52 -21.89
N ALA A 115 -11.71 1.36 -22.97
CA ALA A 115 -11.12 0.08 -23.34
C ALA A 115 -10.00 -0.31 -22.38
N LEU A 116 -9.14 0.64 -21.99
CA LEU A 116 -8.01 0.37 -21.11
C LEU A 116 -8.49 0.01 -19.70
N VAL A 117 -9.38 0.83 -19.12
CA VAL A 117 -9.94 0.56 -17.78
C VAL A 117 -10.70 -0.76 -17.77
N SER A 118 -11.55 -1.01 -18.77
CA SER A 118 -12.32 -2.26 -18.84
C SER A 118 -11.42 -3.48 -18.98
N ALA A 119 -10.36 -3.39 -19.79
CA ALA A 119 -9.42 -4.49 -19.97
C ALA A 119 -8.66 -4.83 -18.68
N ILE A 120 -8.17 -3.82 -17.95
CA ILE A 120 -7.52 -4.03 -16.64
C ILE A 120 -8.52 -4.61 -15.63
N ASN A 121 -9.72 -4.02 -15.54
CA ASN A 121 -10.71 -4.43 -14.55
C ASN A 121 -11.36 -5.79 -14.84
N SER A 122 -11.29 -6.29 -16.08
CA SER A 122 -11.78 -7.63 -16.44
C SER A 122 -11.05 -8.77 -15.71
N VAL A 123 -9.85 -8.49 -15.18
CA VAL A 123 -9.02 -9.44 -14.44
C VAL A 123 -8.70 -8.98 -13.01
N LYS A 124 -9.43 -7.98 -12.47
CA LYS A 124 -9.12 -7.35 -11.18
C LYS A 124 -9.12 -8.33 -10.00
N ASP A 125 -10.02 -9.30 -10.01
CA ASP A 125 -10.13 -10.30 -8.93
C ASP A 125 -8.94 -11.27 -8.93
N THR A 126 -8.23 -11.39 -10.07
CA THR A 126 -7.04 -12.23 -10.22
C THR A 126 -5.76 -11.42 -9.98
N THR A 127 -5.69 -10.17 -10.48
CA THR A 127 -4.51 -9.32 -10.33
C THR A 127 -4.45 -8.61 -8.99
N GLY A 128 -5.59 -8.39 -8.33
CA GLY A 128 -5.72 -7.53 -7.15
C GLY A 128 -5.57 -6.03 -7.46
N VAL A 129 -5.71 -5.62 -8.73
CA VAL A 129 -5.56 -4.24 -9.19
C VAL A 129 -6.84 -3.77 -9.85
N GLU A 130 -7.35 -2.62 -9.38
CA GLU A 130 -8.46 -1.90 -9.99
C GLU A 130 -7.95 -0.62 -10.66
N ALA A 131 -8.39 -0.38 -11.88
CA ALA A 131 -8.07 0.81 -12.66
C ALA A 131 -9.25 1.78 -12.67
N SER A 132 -8.93 3.07 -12.69
CA SER A 132 -9.85 4.18 -12.84
C SER A 132 -9.20 5.34 -13.61
N ILE A 133 -10.03 6.22 -14.18
CA ILE A 133 -9.63 7.54 -14.68
C ILE A 133 -10.07 8.58 -13.64
N ASP A 134 -9.20 9.54 -13.34
CA ASP A 134 -9.50 10.70 -12.47
C ASP A 134 -10.32 11.77 -13.21
#